data_AF-A0A524P6J5-F1
#
_entry.id   AF-A0A524P6J5-F1
#
_cell.length_a   1.000
_cell.length_b   1.000
_cell.length_c   1.000
_cell.angle_alpha   90.00
_cell.angle_beta   90.00
_cell.angle_gamma   90.00
#
_symmetry.space_group_name_H-M   'P 1'
#
loop_
_entity.id
_entity.type
_entity.pdbx_description
1 polymer ?
#
loop_
_entity_poly.entity_id
_entity_poly.type
_entity_poly.pdbx_seq_one_letter_code
_entity_poly.pdbx_strand_id
1 'polypeptide(L)'
;MSYFRTRMNNFQLQQLAHRCEQELIQAFQRFTAQIYEEIEKIDDSPQLQNLLRIGNTFRNTCEQIGKDDAHFGTYFRLIEVVRNQDRKMEARMEAYKQKYHAEDSNKCRVTSKVPISHLSAIIQSLQTIVTDYRTQIQEMHNQQELRKTEFSSASLEGKNSAGKKFQSSFTKIITQVKSSLEISPSGGEDLENTSLLQKGVTQLHYRLNPEANPHNHEQIALFRAKTSKDDMKAFQLPLSFKEEIQLIKAFALELMALLHEYESQGFFVHITQHGGLILTTYETIATQLDSSPEYTLSRTEQMKFKDYLRSLYRQVDDWMARVHVKYNDETFRSKNEPKVILSQFQTTLKKYTESRAKLRIQLEDHRIWQHLTRQAHEEEKVVKAQKQAEAKKQKEAENVVKAQKRAEAKKLKDAENMVNDQKRAEAKKLHDAEKRAKAQEKAESLMVIRAQKAIQAQHRAEARKKVKQQKNEQMKEQTETTTSSVANPDTSDNLKS
;
A
#
# COMPACT_ATOMS: atom_id res chain seq x y z
N MET A 1 -0.08 13.16 4.69
CA MET A 1 -1.08 12.64 3.73
C MET A 1 -1.19 13.48 2.45
N SER A 2 -1.41 14.81 2.51
CA SER A 2 -1.57 15.67 1.32
C SER A 2 -0.39 15.62 0.32
N TYR A 3 0.86 15.70 0.80
CA TYR A 3 2.07 15.65 -0.06
C TYR A 3 2.24 14.32 -0.81
N PHE A 4 2.00 13.18 -0.15
CA PHE A 4 2.05 11.86 -0.78
C PHE A 4 0.99 11.72 -1.88
N ARG A 5 -0.20 12.28 -1.67
CA ARG A 5 -1.29 12.27 -2.65
C ARG A 5 -0.94 13.12 -3.88
N THR A 6 -0.38 14.32 -3.70
CA THR A 6 0.09 15.15 -4.83
C THR A 6 1.20 14.47 -5.62
N ARG A 7 2.16 13.82 -4.95
CA ARG A 7 3.25 13.09 -5.63
C ARG A 7 2.75 11.88 -6.41
N MET A 8 1.78 11.15 -5.85
CA MET A 8 1.15 10.00 -6.52
C MET A 8 0.36 10.44 -7.76
N ASN A 9 -0.34 11.58 -7.69
CA ASN A 9 -1.07 12.14 -8.82
C ASN A 9 -0.13 12.63 -9.93
N ASN A 10 0.95 13.33 -9.58
CA ASN A 10 1.96 13.75 -10.56
C ASN A 10 2.61 12.56 -11.25
N PHE A 11 2.84 11.47 -10.51
CA PHE A 11 3.36 10.23 -11.09
C PHE A 11 2.36 9.59 -12.06
N GLN A 12 1.07 9.54 -11.72
CA GLN A 12 0.03 9.03 -12.64
C GLN A 12 -0.09 9.88 -13.91
N LEU A 13 -0.02 11.21 -13.79
CA LEU A 13 -0.02 12.12 -14.93
C LEU A 13 1.21 11.91 -15.83
N GLN A 14 2.40 11.74 -15.25
CA GLN A 14 3.61 11.41 -16.00
C GLN A 14 3.51 10.06 -16.69
N GLN A 15 2.93 9.05 -16.04
CA GLN A 15 2.71 7.74 -16.65
C GLN A 15 1.74 7.80 -17.84
N LEU A 16 0.66 8.58 -17.74
CA LEU A 16 -0.29 8.76 -18.84
C LEU A 16 0.32 9.54 -20.01
N ALA A 17 1.07 10.60 -19.73
CA ALA A 17 1.80 11.34 -20.77
C ALA A 17 2.80 10.43 -21.50
N HIS A 18 3.54 9.61 -20.75
CA HIS A 18 4.47 8.65 -21.33
C HIS A 18 3.76 7.58 -22.16
N ARG A 19 2.61 7.07 -21.70
CA ARG A 19 1.80 6.09 -22.44
C ARG A 19 1.26 6.67 -23.74
N CYS A 20 0.76 7.91 -23.72
CA CYS A 20 0.33 8.64 -24.91
C CYS A 20 1.48 8.75 -25.92
N GLU A 21 2.66 9.18 -25.48
CA GLU A 21 3.84 9.30 -26.37
C GLU A 21 4.23 7.95 -27.01
N GLN A 22 4.16 6.85 -26.26
CA GLN A 22 4.41 5.51 -26.80
C GLN A 22 3.38 5.09 -27.85
N GLU A 23 2.10 5.37 -27.60
CA GLU A 23 1.02 5.04 -28.54
C GLU A 23 1.13 5.84 -29.84
N LEU A 24 1.46 7.13 -29.75
CA LEU A 24 1.74 7.98 -30.91
C LEU A 24 2.92 7.45 -31.73
N ILE A 25 4.00 7.04 -31.07
CA ILE A 25 5.17 6.45 -31.74
C ILE A 25 4.77 5.18 -32.48
N GLN A 26 4.02 4.29 -31.83
CA GLN A 26 3.58 3.03 -32.46
C GLN A 26 2.64 3.28 -33.64
N ALA A 27 1.68 4.19 -33.49
CA ALA A 27 0.77 4.57 -34.56
C ALA A 27 1.55 5.12 -35.76
N PHE A 28 2.44 6.09 -35.54
CA PHE A 28 3.27 6.68 -36.59
C PHE A 28 4.18 5.63 -37.28
N GLN A 29 4.77 4.71 -36.53
CA GLN A 29 5.58 3.63 -37.10
C GLN A 29 4.76 2.66 -37.97
N ARG A 30 3.55 2.29 -37.56
CA ARG A 30 2.66 1.45 -38.38
C ARG A 30 2.30 2.15 -39.69
N PHE A 31 1.97 3.44 -39.63
CA PHE A 31 1.70 4.22 -40.84
C PHE A 31 2.93 4.30 -41.75
N THR A 32 4.10 4.57 -41.17
CA THR A 32 5.35 4.63 -41.95
C THR A 32 5.64 3.30 -42.63
N ALA A 33 5.41 2.17 -41.96
CA ALA A 33 5.57 0.84 -42.55
C ALA A 33 4.61 0.62 -43.74
N GLN A 34 3.34 1.00 -43.60
CA GLN A 34 2.36 0.91 -44.69
C GLN A 34 2.79 1.71 -45.93
N ILE A 35 3.33 2.92 -45.72
CA ILE A 35 3.84 3.76 -46.81
C ILE A 35 5.03 3.10 -47.50
N TYR A 36 5.94 2.48 -46.75
CA TYR A 36 7.05 1.75 -47.35
C TYR A 36 6.57 0.53 -48.16
N GLU A 37 5.55 -0.19 -47.68
CA GLU A 37 4.94 -1.28 -48.45
C GLU A 37 4.26 -0.78 -49.73
N GLU A 38 3.61 0.39 -49.70
CA GLU A 38 3.04 1.01 -50.90
C GLU A 38 4.12 1.41 -51.91
N ILE A 39 5.22 2.00 -51.42
CA ILE A 39 6.39 2.35 -52.25
C ILE A 39 7.00 1.09 -52.89
N GLU A 40 7.09 -0.01 -52.14
CA GLU A 40 7.64 -1.27 -52.65
C GLU A 40 6.77 -1.92 -53.72
N LYS A 41 5.45 -1.74 -53.66
CA LYS A 41 4.52 -2.19 -54.72
C LYS A 41 4.65 -1.37 -56.00
N ILE A 42 5.25 -0.19 -55.94
CA ILE A 42 5.51 0.69 -57.08
C ILE A 42 6.93 0.37 -57.61
N ASP A 43 7.12 -0.81 -58.18
CA ASP A 43 8.43 -1.25 -58.69
C ASP A 43 8.58 -1.06 -60.21
N ASP A 44 8.27 0.14 -60.71
CA ASP A 44 8.27 0.42 -62.14
C ASP A 44 8.72 1.87 -62.45
N SER A 45 9.68 2.03 -63.36
CA SER A 45 10.23 3.32 -63.82
C SER A 45 9.16 4.35 -64.22
N PRO A 46 8.07 3.98 -64.94
CA PRO A 46 7.01 4.94 -65.27
C PRO A 46 6.40 5.62 -64.03
N GLN A 47 6.31 4.92 -62.91
CA GLN A 47 5.59 5.40 -61.73
C GLN A 47 6.44 6.26 -60.77
N LEU A 48 7.66 6.66 -61.14
CA LEU A 48 8.54 7.48 -60.29
C LEU A 48 7.85 8.74 -59.76
N GLN A 49 7.00 9.39 -60.55
CA GLN A 49 6.24 10.56 -60.12
C GLN A 49 5.25 10.26 -58.99
N ASN A 50 4.67 9.05 -58.94
CA ASN A 50 3.84 8.63 -57.81
C ASN A 50 4.69 8.45 -56.55
N LEU A 51 5.87 7.84 -56.68
CA LEU A 51 6.83 7.71 -55.58
C LEU A 51 7.23 9.07 -55.01
N LEU A 52 7.63 10.00 -55.87
CA LEU A 52 8.00 11.36 -55.47
C LEU A 52 6.83 12.09 -54.80
N ARG A 53 5.62 11.92 -55.31
CA ARG A 53 4.42 12.50 -54.71
C ARG A 53 4.12 11.92 -53.32
N ILE A 54 4.25 10.60 -53.14
CA ILE A 54 4.11 9.95 -51.82
C ILE A 54 5.18 10.48 -50.86
N GLY A 55 6.45 10.50 -51.29
CA GLY A 55 7.57 10.99 -50.48
C GLY A 55 7.42 12.45 -50.05
N ASN A 56 7.04 13.33 -50.97
CA ASN A 56 6.80 14.74 -50.66
C ASN A 56 5.60 14.93 -49.71
N THR A 57 4.54 14.14 -49.89
CA THR A 57 3.37 14.19 -49.00
C THR A 57 3.74 13.71 -47.59
N PHE A 58 4.51 12.62 -47.49
CA PHE A 58 5.03 12.12 -46.21
C PHE A 58 5.90 13.16 -45.50
N ARG A 59 6.82 13.81 -46.22
CA ARG A 59 7.63 14.92 -45.69
C ARG A 59 6.77 16.05 -45.16
N ASN A 60 5.78 16.51 -45.94
CA ASN A 60 4.85 17.54 -45.50
C ASN A 60 4.10 17.13 -44.22
N THR A 61 3.73 15.85 -44.10
CA THR A 61 3.13 15.31 -42.87
C THR A 61 4.09 15.36 -41.69
N CYS A 62 5.35 14.94 -41.86
CA CYS A 62 6.38 15.02 -40.84
C CYS A 62 6.65 16.47 -40.39
N GLU A 63 6.70 17.41 -41.33
CA GLU A 63 6.83 18.83 -41.03
C GLU A 63 5.64 19.39 -40.25
N GLN A 64 4.41 19.00 -40.62
CA GLN A 64 3.20 19.43 -39.91
C GLN A 64 3.20 18.91 -38.47
N ILE A 65 3.58 17.64 -38.24
CA ILE A 65 3.75 17.09 -36.90
C ILE A 65 4.81 17.89 -36.11
N GLY A 66 5.91 18.27 -36.77
CA GLY A 66 6.97 19.05 -36.15
C GLY A 66 6.64 20.52 -35.86
N LYS A 67 5.65 21.10 -36.56
CA LYS A 67 5.20 22.50 -36.40
C LYS A 67 4.00 22.64 -35.46
N ASP A 68 3.21 21.57 -35.28
CA ASP A 68 2.04 21.55 -34.41
C ASP A 68 2.46 21.39 -32.94
N ASP A 69 3.05 22.45 -32.39
CA ASP A 69 3.44 22.55 -30.97
C ASP A 69 2.24 22.33 -30.05
N ALA A 70 1.05 22.74 -30.51
CA ALA A 70 -0.18 22.64 -29.77
C ALA A 70 -0.56 21.20 -29.48
N HIS A 71 -0.23 20.22 -30.32
CA HIS A 71 -0.51 18.79 -30.07
C HIS A 71 0.74 17.99 -29.72
N PHE A 72 1.87 18.26 -30.40
CA PHE A 72 3.04 17.37 -30.35
C PHE A 72 4.27 17.95 -29.66
N GLY A 73 4.28 19.25 -29.33
CA GLY A 73 5.47 19.94 -28.81
C GLY A 73 6.05 19.36 -27.52
N THR A 74 5.23 18.68 -26.70
CA THR A 74 5.68 18.05 -25.45
C THR A 74 6.21 16.62 -25.61
N TYR A 75 6.10 16.02 -26.80
CA TYR A 75 6.43 14.62 -27.07
C TYR A 75 7.76 14.48 -27.83
N PHE A 76 8.87 14.80 -27.16
CA PHE A 76 10.20 14.85 -27.76
C PHE A 76 10.62 13.54 -28.44
N ARG A 77 10.27 12.38 -27.89
CA ARG A 77 10.64 11.08 -28.48
C ARG A 77 9.86 10.83 -29.77
N LEU A 78 8.59 11.23 -29.82
CA LEU A 78 7.81 11.17 -31.05
C LEU A 78 8.46 12.02 -32.13
N ILE A 79 8.80 13.28 -31.83
CA ILE A 79 9.45 14.20 -32.78
C ILE A 79 10.76 13.62 -33.30
N GLU A 80 11.56 12.99 -32.45
CA GLU A 80 12.80 12.32 -32.84
C GLU A 80 12.54 11.16 -33.81
N VAL A 81 11.56 10.31 -33.52
CA VAL A 81 11.15 9.21 -34.40
C VAL A 81 10.66 9.73 -35.75
N VAL A 82 9.82 10.77 -35.76
CA VAL A 82 9.29 11.41 -36.97
C VAL A 82 10.42 11.93 -37.84
N ARG A 83 11.37 12.70 -37.26
CA ARG A 83 12.54 13.22 -37.98
C ARG A 83 13.44 12.12 -38.54
N ASN A 84 13.62 11.03 -37.79
CA ASN A 84 14.41 9.89 -38.26
C ASN A 84 13.75 9.20 -39.45
N GLN A 85 12.42 9.02 -39.43
CA GLN A 85 11.70 8.42 -40.55
C GLN A 85 11.66 9.34 -41.78
N ASP A 86 11.54 10.65 -41.59
CA ASP A 86 11.62 11.63 -42.68
C ASP A 86 12.96 11.53 -43.44
N ARG A 87 14.09 11.50 -42.70
CA ARG A 87 15.42 11.31 -43.31
C ARG A 87 15.57 9.99 -44.06
N LYS A 88 15.00 8.90 -43.51
CA LYS A 88 15.02 7.58 -44.17
C LYS A 88 14.20 7.60 -45.46
N MET A 89 13.03 8.23 -45.44
CA MET A 89 12.19 8.39 -46.62
C MET A 89 12.92 9.22 -47.68
N GLU A 90 13.55 10.34 -47.29
CA GLU A 90 14.34 11.18 -48.18
C GLU A 90 15.47 10.40 -48.87
N ALA A 91 16.27 9.67 -48.10
CA ALA A 91 17.35 8.84 -48.65
C ALA A 91 16.82 7.80 -49.65
N ARG A 92 15.66 7.18 -49.34
CA ARG A 92 15.03 6.21 -50.22
C ARG A 92 14.50 6.85 -51.51
N MET A 93 13.87 8.02 -51.42
CA MET A 93 13.42 8.76 -52.60
C MET A 93 14.59 9.16 -53.50
N GLU A 94 15.71 9.57 -52.92
CA GLU A 94 16.91 9.92 -53.67
C GLU A 94 17.50 8.71 -54.39
N ALA A 95 17.55 7.55 -53.74
CA ALA A 95 17.96 6.30 -54.37
C ALA A 95 17.06 5.93 -55.56
N TYR A 96 15.74 6.13 -55.46
CA TYR A 96 14.84 5.90 -56.60
C TYR A 96 15.04 6.91 -57.74
N LYS A 97 15.30 8.18 -57.44
CA LYS A 97 15.64 9.17 -58.48
C LYS A 97 16.88 8.77 -59.27
N GLN A 98 17.91 8.29 -58.57
CA GLN A 98 19.14 7.80 -59.18
C GLN A 98 18.90 6.53 -60.01
N LYS A 99 18.19 5.54 -59.44
CA LYS A 99 17.88 4.25 -60.11
C LYS A 99 17.16 4.45 -61.45
N TYR A 100 16.24 5.41 -61.51
CA TYR A 100 15.39 5.61 -62.68
C TYR A 100 15.77 6.81 -63.55
N HIS A 101 16.92 7.45 -63.28
CA HIS A 101 17.38 8.65 -64.00
C HIS A 101 16.30 9.72 -64.07
N ALA A 102 15.89 10.26 -62.91
CA ALA A 102 14.80 11.23 -62.79
C ALA A 102 14.90 12.46 -63.71
N GLU A 103 16.10 12.78 -64.21
CA GLU A 103 16.37 13.85 -65.17
C GLU A 103 15.84 13.56 -66.59
N ASP A 104 15.65 12.28 -66.94
CA ASP A 104 15.12 11.84 -68.23
C ASP A 104 13.57 11.86 -68.18
N SER A 105 13.00 13.01 -68.56
CA SER A 105 11.55 13.26 -68.57
C SER A 105 10.76 12.23 -69.38
N ASN A 106 11.38 11.55 -70.34
CA ASN A 106 10.75 10.54 -71.18
C ASN A 106 10.51 9.20 -70.45
N LYS A 107 11.27 8.92 -69.38
CA LYS A 107 11.21 7.66 -68.61
C LYS A 107 10.25 7.70 -67.42
N CYS A 108 9.78 8.88 -67.04
CA CYS A 108 8.92 9.10 -65.87
C CYS A 108 7.46 9.38 -66.29
N ARG A 109 6.71 8.36 -66.71
CA ARG A 109 5.31 8.50 -67.17
C ARG A 109 4.28 8.02 -66.14
N VAL A 110 3.43 8.93 -65.66
CA VAL A 110 2.34 8.56 -64.74
C VAL A 110 1.26 7.76 -65.48
N THR A 111 1.22 6.44 -65.28
CA THR A 111 0.19 5.56 -65.85
C THR A 111 -1.14 5.66 -65.10
N SER A 112 -1.11 5.85 -63.78
CA SER A 112 -2.29 6.14 -62.95
C SER A 112 -1.87 6.91 -61.70
N LYS A 113 -2.67 7.85 -61.22
CA LYS A 113 -2.37 8.61 -60.00
C LYS A 113 -2.74 7.80 -58.77
N VAL A 114 -1.77 7.49 -57.92
CA VAL A 114 -2.04 6.86 -56.61
C VAL A 114 -2.80 7.85 -55.72
N PRO A 115 -3.91 7.46 -55.07
CA PRO A 115 -4.62 8.30 -54.11
C PRO A 115 -3.83 8.41 -52.80
N ILE A 116 -3.45 9.64 -52.44
CA ILE A 116 -2.64 9.95 -51.24
C ILE A 116 -3.49 10.53 -50.09
N SER A 117 -4.82 10.51 -50.19
CA SER A 117 -5.72 11.09 -49.19
C SER A 117 -5.60 10.43 -47.82
N HIS A 118 -5.16 9.17 -47.77
CA HIS A 118 -4.90 8.46 -46.52
C HIS A 118 -3.70 9.05 -45.75
N LEU A 119 -2.73 9.68 -46.42
CA LEU A 119 -1.57 10.31 -45.77
C LEU A 119 -1.95 11.54 -44.94
N SER A 120 -2.92 12.31 -45.43
CA SER A 120 -3.51 13.43 -44.66
C SER A 120 -4.35 12.94 -43.47
N ALA A 121 -4.94 11.74 -43.56
CA ALA A 121 -5.71 11.16 -42.46
C ALA A 121 -4.82 10.72 -41.27
N ILE A 122 -3.51 10.52 -41.50
CA ILE A 122 -2.54 10.18 -40.45
C ILE A 122 -2.49 11.28 -39.39
N ILE A 123 -2.41 12.55 -39.80
CA ILE A 123 -2.33 13.68 -38.88
C ILE A 123 -3.58 13.74 -38.01
N GLN A 124 -4.75 13.58 -38.64
CA GLN A 124 -6.03 13.56 -37.93
C GLN A 124 -6.08 12.41 -36.91
N SER A 125 -5.64 11.21 -37.29
CA SER A 125 -5.59 10.06 -36.38
C SER A 125 -4.66 10.31 -35.18
N LEU A 126 -3.48 10.88 -35.40
CA LEU A 126 -2.55 11.23 -34.32
C LEU A 126 -3.12 12.33 -33.41
N GLN A 127 -3.76 13.35 -33.99
CA GLN A 127 -4.43 14.42 -33.24
C GLN A 127 -5.60 13.88 -32.40
N THR A 128 -6.36 12.91 -32.91
CA THR A 128 -7.41 12.21 -32.13
C THR A 128 -6.81 11.53 -30.91
N ILE A 129 -5.71 10.77 -31.07
CA ILE A 129 -5.03 10.12 -29.93
C ILE A 129 -4.62 11.16 -28.87
N VAL A 130 -4.01 12.28 -29.28
CA VAL A 130 -3.63 13.34 -28.33
C VAL A 130 -4.85 13.93 -27.62
N THR A 131 -5.93 14.16 -28.36
CA THR A 131 -7.17 14.76 -27.83
C THR A 131 -7.86 13.83 -26.82
N ASP A 132 -7.91 12.53 -27.09
CA ASP A 132 -8.47 11.53 -26.19
C ASP A 132 -7.69 11.48 -24.86
N TYR A 133 -6.35 11.50 -24.95
CA TYR A 133 -5.49 11.52 -23.77
C TYR A 133 -5.60 12.84 -22.98
N ARG A 134 -5.76 13.98 -23.65
CA ARG A 134 -6.03 15.27 -22.98
C ARG A 134 -7.34 15.25 -22.23
N THR A 135 -8.38 14.68 -22.83
CA THR A 135 -9.68 14.51 -22.19
C THR A 135 -9.56 13.65 -20.94
N GLN A 136 -8.86 12.52 -21.01
CA GLN A 136 -8.59 11.68 -19.83
C GLN A 136 -7.82 12.42 -18.72
N ILE A 137 -6.80 13.20 -19.08
CA ILE A 137 -6.06 14.02 -18.11
C ILE A 137 -6.99 15.06 -17.45
N GLN A 138 -7.84 15.72 -18.23
CA GLN A 138 -8.79 16.71 -17.73
C GLN A 138 -9.85 16.07 -16.83
N GLU A 139 -10.38 14.89 -17.18
CA GLU A 139 -11.30 14.13 -16.33
C GLU A 139 -10.67 13.75 -15.00
N MET A 140 -9.41 13.28 -15.00
CA MET A 140 -8.69 13.00 -13.77
C MET A 140 -8.51 14.27 -12.92
N HIS A 141 -8.19 15.40 -13.53
CA HIS A 141 -8.11 16.68 -12.83
C HIS A 141 -9.46 17.07 -12.22
N ASN A 142 -10.55 16.95 -12.98
CA ASN A 142 -11.91 17.25 -12.51
C ASN A 142 -12.32 16.34 -11.34
N GLN A 143 -12.03 15.03 -11.42
CA GLN A 143 -12.27 14.09 -10.32
C GLN A 143 -11.44 14.44 -9.08
N GLN A 144 -10.21 14.94 -9.25
CA GLN A 144 -9.40 15.41 -8.13
C GLN A 144 -9.99 16.65 -7.47
N GLU A 145 -10.47 17.62 -8.26
CA GLU A 145 -11.13 18.82 -7.72
C GLU A 145 -12.43 18.45 -6.99
N LEU A 146 -13.25 17.55 -7.55
CA LEU A 146 -14.44 17.04 -6.87
C LEU A 146 -14.10 16.41 -5.50
N ARG A 147 -13.09 15.55 -5.44
CA ARG A 147 -12.62 14.95 -4.18
C ARG A 147 -12.07 15.98 -3.19
N LYS A 148 -11.44 17.06 -3.66
CA LYS A 148 -11.01 18.16 -2.80
C LYS A 148 -12.21 18.91 -2.23
N THR A 149 -13.23 19.18 -3.06
CA THR A 149 -14.45 19.86 -2.63
C THR A 149 -15.25 19.02 -1.64
N GLU A 150 -15.39 17.71 -1.86
CA GLU A 150 -16.05 16.78 -0.93
C GLU A 150 -15.30 16.65 0.41
N PHE A 151 -13.96 16.68 0.38
CA PHE A 151 -13.16 16.64 1.59
C PHE A 151 -13.19 17.99 2.35
N SER A 152 -13.28 19.10 1.62
CA SER A 152 -13.46 20.42 2.22
C SER A 152 -14.87 20.62 2.79
N SER A 153 -15.92 20.10 2.15
CA SER A 153 -17.28 20.16 2.71
C SER A 153 -17.45 19.24 3.93
N ALA A 154 -16.85 18.05 3.92
CA ALA A 154 -16.84 17.16 5.09
C ALA A 154 -15.97 17.68 6.26
N SER A 155 -15.01 18.56 5.99
CA SER A 155 -14.15 19.19 7.01
C SER A 155 -14.68 20.54 7.50
N LEU A 156 -15.76 21.07 6.91
CA LEU A 156 -16.31 22.40 7.24
C LEU A 156 -17.28 22.42 8.44
N GLU A 157 -17.54 21.28 9.09
CA GLU A 157 -18.14 21.25 10.43
C GLU A 157 -17.12 21.52 11.57
N GLY A 158 -15.85 21.80 11.27
CA GLY A 158 -14.82 21.98 12.30
C GLY A 158 -13.72 22.99 11.97
N LYS A 159 -14.05 24.28 12.15
CA LYS A 159 -13.14 25.41 12.47
C LYS A 159 -11.86 25.62 11.62
N ASN A 160 -11.89 26.78 10.96
CA ASN A 160 -10.89 27.85 10.98
C ASN A 160 -9.81 27.96 9.88
N SER A 161 -9.73 29.22 9.43
CA SER A 161 -8.97 29.91 8.39
C SER A 161 -7.43 29.90 8.51
N ALA A 162 -6.83 28.94 9.24
CA ALA A 162 -5.38 28.85 9.44
C ALA A 162 -4.63 28.15 8.28
N GLY A 163 -5.33 27.32 7.50
CA GLY A 163 -4.69 26.43 6.49
C GLY A 163 -4.07 27.13 5.28
N LYS A 164 -4.64 28.25 4.82
CA LYS A 164 -4.13 28.96 3.61
C LYS A 164 -2.83 29.73 3.86
N LYS A 165 -2.62 30.27 5.06
CA LYS A 165 -1.33 30.89 5.43
C LYS A 165 -0.24 29.84 5.65
N PHE A 166 -0.59 28.66 6.17
CA PHE A 166 0.36 27.57 6.41
C PHE A 166 0.94 26.99 5.10
N GLN A 167 0.12 26.80 4.05
CA GLN A 167 0.59 26.24 2.78
C GLN A 167 1.60 27.12 2.04
N SER A 168 1.39 28.45 1.96
CA SER A 168 2.34 29.34 1.27
C SER A 168 3.68 29.46 2.01
N SER A 169 3.64 29.40 3.34
CA SER A 169 4.84 29.35 4.19
C SER A 169 5.58 28.02 4.03
N PHE A 170 4.85 26.90 3.89
CA PHE A 170 5.45 25.58 3.73
C PHE A 170 6.18 25.41 2.39
N THR A 171 5.64 25.98 1.29
CA THR A 171 6.32 25.94 -0.01
C THR A 171 7.57 26.80 -0.02
N LYS A 172 7.55 27.99 0.62
CA LYS A 172 8.75 28.81 0.83
C LYS A 172 9.80 28.10 1.67
N ILE A 173 9.39 27.40 2.74
CA ILE A 173 10.29 26.61 3.60
C ILE A 173 10.89 25.43 2.84
N ILE A 174 10.15 24.71 2.00
CA ILE A 174 10.70 23.59 1.21
C ILE A 174 11.75 24.07 0.21
N THR A 175 11.52 25.20 -0.46
CA THR A 175 12.49 25.78 -1.39
C THR A 175 13.72 26.28 -0.64
N GLN A 176 13.53 26.90 0.53
CA GLN A 176 14.61 27.37 1.40
C GLN A 176 15.42 26.21 2.01
N VAL A 177 14.77 25.11 2.40
CA VAL A 177 15.42 23.91 2.95
C VAL A 177 16.16 23.13 1.86
N LYS A 178 15.66 23.09 0.61
CA LYS A 178 16.43 22.55 -0.53
C LYS A 178 17.69 23.36 -0.79
N SER A 179 17.64 24.69 -0.72
CA SER A 179 18.84 25.52 -0.82
C SER A 179 19.77 25.42 0.40
N SER A 180 19.25 25.10 1.58
CA SER A 180 20.06 24.92 2.80
C SER A 180 20.65 23.51 2.94
N LEU A 181 20.10 22.50 2.27
CA LEU A 181 20.61 21.12 2.25
C LEU A 181 21.77 20.90 1.27
N GLU A 182 22.13 21.89 0.46
CA GLU A 182 23.40 21.91 -0.29
C GLU A 182 24.58 22.33 0.60
N ILE A 183 24.34 22.61 1.89
CA ILE A 183 25.41 22.81 2.88
C ILE A 183 25.75 21.45 3.49
N SER A 184 27.01 21.06 3.29
CA SER A 184 27.63 19.82 3.78
C SER A 184 27.29 19.54 5.26
N PRO A 185 26.93 18.29 5.65
CA PRO A 185 26.63 17.95 7.02
C PRO A 185 27.94 17.75 7.80
N SER A 186 28.64 18.84 8.10
CA SER A 186 29.79 18.84 9.00
C SER A 186 29.47 19.71 10.21
N GLY A 187 28.62 19.20 11.09
CA GLY A 187 28.28 19.86 12.34
C GLY A 187 27.18 19.09 13.04
N GLY A 188 27.52 18.43 14.15
CA GLY A 188 26.56 17.78 15.02
C GLY A 188 25.68 18.83 15.68
N GLU A 189 24.60 19.23 15.01
CA GLU A 189 23.55 20.03 15.63
C GLU A 189 22.49 19.11 16.24
N ASP A 190 22.14 19.42 17.48
CA ASP A 190 21.18 18.70 18.30
C ASP A 190 19.85 18.51 17.56
N LEU A 191 19.57 17.26 17.19
CA LEU A 191 18.33 16.82 16.55
C LEU A 191 17.08 17.19 17.36
N GLU A 192 17.20 17.58 18.62
CA GLU A 192 16.06 17.90 19.48
C GLU A 192 15.26 19.12 18.99
N ASN A 193 15.92 20.13 18.42
CA ASN A 193 15.28 21.39 17.99
C ASN A 193 14.85 21.45 16.50
N THR A 194 15.06 20.39 15.73
CA THR A 194 14.64 20.35 14.32
C THR A 194 13.14 20.13 14.16
N SER A 195 12.54 20.79 13.16
CA SER A 195 11.11 20.65 12.86
C SER A 195 10.75 19.19 12.53
N LEU A 196 9.53 18.74 12.86
CA LEU A 196 9.07 17.38 12.57
C LEU A 196 9.22 16.98 11.08
N LEU A 197 9.13 17.96 10.18
CA LEU A 197 9.37 17.74 8.75
C LEU A 197 10.84 17.43 8.45
N GLN A 198 11.77 18.20 9.02
CA GLN A 198 13.20 17.93 8.89
C GLN A 198 13.54 16.57 9.49
N LYS A 199 13.02 16.25 10.68
CA LYS A 199 13.17 14.91 11.30
C LYS A 199 12.68 13.81 10.35
N GLY A 200 11.51 13.97 9.73
CA GLY A 200 10.96 13.00 8.79
C GLY A 200 11.78 12.86 7.49
N VAL A 201 12.28 13.96 6.93
CA VAL A 201 13.14 13.95 5.73
C VAL A 201 14.48 13.31 6.03
N THR A 202 15.12 13.69 7.15
CA THR A 202 16.38 13.12 7.62
C THR A 202 16.24 11.62 7.89
N GLN A 203 15.17 11.18 8.54
CA GLN A 203 14.89 9.75 8.75
C GLN A 203 14.71 8.99 7.43
N LEU A 204 13.98 9.55 6.46
CA LEU A 204 13.84 8.94 5.14
C LEU A 204 15.17 8.88 4.39
N HIS A 205 15.98 9.94 4.47
CA HIS A 205 17.30 9.97 3.87
C HIS A 205 18.20 8.87 4.45
N TYR A 206 18.27 8.74 5.77
CA TYR A 206 19.04 7.69 6.45
C TYR A 206 18.50 6.28 6.22
N ARG A 207 17.21 6.13 5.94
CA ARG A 207 16.64 4.84 5.56
C ARG A 207 17.05 4.41 4.15
N LEU A 208 17.20 5.37 3.23
CA LEU A 208 17.61 5.11 1.86
C LEU A 208 19.14 5.02 1.73
N ASN A 209 19.87 5.79 2.52
CA ASN A 209 21.34 5.87 2.55
C ASN A 209 21.81 5.61 4.00
N PRO A 210 21.81 4.35 4.46
CA PRO A 210 22.19 4.03 5.82
C PRO A 210 23.63 4.44 6.15
N GLU A 211 24.52 4.51 5.17
CA GLU A 211 25.89 5.00 5.32
C GLU A 211 25.97 6.48 5.72
N ALA A 212 24.93 7.28 5.44
CA ALA A 212 24.89 8.70 5.78
C ALA A 212 24.60 8.96 7.27
N ASN A 213 24.15 7.94 8.02
CA ASN A 213 23.91 8.04 9.46
C ASN A 213 25.06 7.35 10.21
N PRO A 214 25.85 8.08 11.03
CA PRO A 214 26.95 7.49 11.81
C PRO A 214 26.53 6.30 12.67
N HIS A 215 25.34 6.35 13.27
CA HIS A 215 24.82 5.26 14.10
C HIS A 215 24.51 4.00 13.27
N ASN A 216 23.87 4.16 12.11
CA ASN A 216 23.59 3.02 11.22
C ASN A 216 24.90 2.42 10.69
N HIS A 217 25.88 3.27 10.36
CA HIS A 217 27.20 2.84 9.92
C HIS A 217 27.93 2.01 11.00
N GLU A 218 27.88 2.44 12.26
CA GLU A 218 28.44 1.68 13.38
C GLU A 218 27.74 0.32 13.56
N GLN A 219 26.40 0.28 13.49
CA GLN A 219 25.64 -0.98 13.58
C GLN A 219 25.99 -1.94 12.44
N ILE A 220 26.14 -1.43 11.20
CA ILE A 220 26.57 -2.23 10.05
C ILE A 220 28.00 -2.74 10.26
N ALA A 221 28.91 -1.91 10.76
CA ALA A 221 30.29 -2.31 11.05
C ALA A 221 30.36 -3.40 12.12
N LEU A 222 29.57 -3.27 13.20
CA LEU A 222 29.44 -4.29 14.24
C LEU A 222 28.85 -5.60 13.68
N PHE A 223 27.85 -5.51 12.81
CA PHE A 223 27.29 -6.68 12.13
C PHE A 223 28.35 -7.39 11.29
N ARG A 224 29.12 -6.65 10.47
CA ARG A 224 30.24 -7.20 9.68
C ARG A 224 31.30 -7.88 10.55
N ALA A 225 31.65 -7.28 11.69
CA ALA A 225 32.65 -7.83 12.61
C ALA A 225 32.21 -9.14 13.27
N LYS A 226 30.90 -9.30 13.51
CA LYS A 226 30.32 -10.49 14.15
C LYS A 226 29.91 -11.59 13.18
N THR A 227 29.65 -11.25 11.92
CA THR A 227 29.12 -12.17 10.91
C THR A 227 30.24 -12.96 10.24
N SER A 228 30.05 -14.26 10.02
CA SER A 228 31.03 -15.10 9.37
C SER A 228 31.23 -14.70 7.89
N LYS A 229 32.38 -15.04 7.30
CA LYS A 229 32.65 -14.75 5.88
C LYS A 229 31.65 -15.44 4.94
N ASP A 230 31.14 -16.61 5.31
CA ASP A 230 30.19 -17.34 4.48
C ASP A 230 28.78 -16.73 4.55
N ASP A 231 28.36 -16.28 5.73
CA ASP A 231 27.08 -15.57 5.89
C ASP A 231 27.10 -14.19 5.20
N MET A 232 28.26 -13.51 5.21
CA MET A 232 28.44 -12.24 4.50
C MET A 232 28.24 -12.36 2.99
N LYS A 233 28.48 -13.54 2.39
CA LYS A 233 28.23 -13.76 0.95
C LYS A 233 26.76 -13.53 0.57
N ALA A 234 25.82 -13.75 1.49
CA ALA A 234 24.40 -13.49 1.25
C ALA A 234 24.09 -11.99 1.03
N PHE A 235 24.93 -11.10 1.55
CA PHE A 235 24.78 -9.64 1.41
C PHE A 235 25.60 -9.07 0.25
N GLN A 236 26.69 -9.74 -0.12
CA GLN A 236 27.60 -9.40 -1.21
C GLN A 236 27.07 -9.76 -2.60
N LEU A 237 25.78 -9.51 -2.86
CA LEU A 237 25.22 -9.72 -4.19
C LEU A 237 25.81 -8.71 -5.18
N PRO A 238 25.99 -9.11 -6.44
CA PRO A 238 26.45 -8.22 -7.49
C PRO A 238 25.50 -7.04 -7.74
N LEU A 239 25.98 -6.07 -8.52
CA LEU A 239 25.16 -4.96 -8.99
C LEU A 239 24.08 -5.48 -9.94
N SER A 240 22.88 -4.91 -9.83
CA SER A 240 21.81 -5.17 -10.79
C SER A 240 22.13 -4.56 -12.16
N PHE A 241 21.47 -5.07 -13.19
CA PHE A 241 21.52 -4.54 -14.56
C PHE A 241 21.36 -3.01 -14.60
N LYS A 242 20.38 -2.50 -13.85
CA LYS A 242 20.02 -1.09 -13.86
C LYS A 242 21.11 -0.23 -13.24
N GLU A 243 21.72 -0.69 -12.16
CA GLU A 243 22.81 0.00 -11.45
C GLU A 243 24.08 0.03 -12.29
N GLU A 244 24.46 -1.10 -12.89
CA GLU A 244 25.63 -1.17 -13.76
C GLU A 244 25.47 -0.28 -15.01
N ILE A 245 24.28 -0.26 -15.63
CA ILE A 245 23.99 0.67 -16.74
C ILE A 245 24.11 2.14 -16.31
N GLN A 246 23.67 2.48 -15.10
CA GLN A 246 23.76 3.85 -14.62
C GLN A 246 25.21 4.29 -14.41
N LEU A 247 26.06 3.41 -13.87
CA LEU A 247 27.49 3.67 -13.72
C LEU A 247 28.18 3.85 -15.08
N ILE A 248 27.90 2.95 -16.03
CA ILE A 248 28.48 3.05 -17.38
C ILE A 248 27.97 4.29 -18.10
N LYS A 249 26.70 4.68 -17.92
CA LYS A 249 26.17 5.94 -18.46
C LYS A 249 26.92 7.15 -17.94
N ALA A 250 27.12 7.22 -16.61
CA ALA A 250 27.85 8.32 -16.00
C ALA A 250 29.29 8.37 -16.53
N PHE A 251 29.97 7.23 -16.57
CA PHE A 251 31.32 7.11 -17.11
C PHE A 251 31.42 7.48 -18.59
N ALA A 252 30.50 7.01 -19.42
CA ALA A 252 30.43 7.33 -20.84
C ALA A 252 30.22 8.83 -21.07
N LEU A 253 29.37 9.49 -20.26
CA LEU A 253 29.15 10.93 -20.33
C LEU A 253 30.41 11.72 -19.96
N GLU A 254 31.12 11.34 -18.90
CA GLU A 254 32.38 11.96 -18.51
C GLU A 254 33.45 11.83 -19.60
N LEU A 255 33.56 10.63 -20.20
CA LEU A 255 34.50 10.37 -21.29
C LEU A 255 34.16 11.16 -22.55
N MET A 256 32.88 11.22 -22.93
CA MET A 256 32.44 12.01 -24.08
C MET A 256 32.66 13.51 -23.85
N ALA A 257 32.45 14.00 -22.64
CA ALA A 257 32.75 15.39 -22.29
C ALA A 257 34.24 15.70 -22.45
N LEU A 258 35.12 14.81 -21.98
CA LEU A 258 36.57 14.93 -22.15
C LEU A 258 36.98 14.92 -23.64
N LEU A 259 36.39 14.02 -24.43
CA LEU A 259 36.62 13.96 -25.87
C LEU A 259 36.17 15.22 -26.61
N HIS A 260 35.01 15.77 -26.25
CA HIS A 260 34.54 17.04 -26.80
C HIS A 260 35.40 18.23 -26.38
N GLU A 261 35.96 18.22 -25.16
CA GLU A 261 36.93 19.22 -24.73
C GLU A 261 38.18 19.16 -25.61
N TYR A 262 38.75 17.98 -25.86
CA TYR A 262 39.88 17.83 -26.78
C TYR A 262 39.54 18.25 -28.22
N GLU A 263 38.34 17.94 -28.70
CA GLU A 263 37.87 18.40 -30.02
C GLU A 263 37.80 19.92 -30.11
N SER A 264 37.28 20.59 -29.07
CA SER A 264 37.22 22.06 -29.02
C SER A 264 38.60 22.72 -29.08
N GLN A 265 39.62 22.03 -28.60
CA GLN A 265 41.02 22.49 -28.59
C GLN A 265 41.79 22.05 -29.85
N GLY A 266 41.18 21.26 -30.73
CA GLY A 266 41.84 20.72 -31.92
C GLY A 266 42.92 19.68 -31.61
N PHE A 267 42.81 18.99 -30.46
CA PHE A 267 43.78 17.99 -30.00
C PHE A 267 43.48 16.61 -30.59
N PHE A 268 43.84 16.44 -31.85
CA PHE A 268 43.51 15.25 -32.63
C PHE A 268 44.19 13.97 -32.09
N VAL A 269 45.44 14.06 -31.62
CA VAL A 269 46.17 12.91 -31.06
C VAL A 269 45.53 12.44 -29.75
N HIS A 270 45.07 13.36 -28.90
CA HIS A 270 44.35 13.01 -27.68
C HIS A 270 43.03 12.31 -27.98
N ILE A 271 42.27 12.83 -28.94
CA ILE A 271 40.99 12.24 -29.36
C ILE A 271 41.22 10.80 -29.86
N THR A 272 42.20 10.59 -30.75
CA THR A 272 42.48 9.26 -31.30
C THR A 272 42.90 8.26 -30.25
N GLN A 273 43.81 8.64 -29.36
CA GLN A 273 44.29 7.75 -28.31
C GLN A 273 43.21 7.46 -27.25
N HIS A 274 42.49 8.48 -26.78
CA HIS A 274 41.43 8.28 -25.78
C HIS A 274 40.21 7.55 -26.38
N GLY A 275 39.83 7.87 -27.61
CA GLY A 275 38.76 7.17 -28.33
C GLY A 275 39.03 5.67 -28.45
N GLY A 276 40.24 5.28 -28.88
CA GLY A 276 40.64 3.87 -28.96
C GLY A 276 40.60 3.15 -27.60
N LEU A 277 41.03 3.82 -26.53
CA LEU A 277 40.97 3.27 -25.17
C LEU A 277 39.52 3.09 -24.67
N ILE A 278 38.63 4.02 -25.00
CA ILE A 278 37.20 3.93 -24.65
C ILE A 278 36.56 2.72 -25.35
N LEU A 279 36.81 2.55 -26.64
CA LEU A 279 36.32 1.41 -27.42
C LEU A 279 36.82 0.09 -26.83
N THR A 280 38.12 -0.01 -26.53
CA THR A 280 38.74 -1.19 -25.90
C THR A 280 38.14 -1.47 -24.51
N THR A 281 37.82 -0.43 -23.75
CA THR A 281 37.18 -0.56 -22.43
C THR A 281 35.76 -1.11 -22.55
N TYR A 282 34.97 -0.60 -23.49
CA TYR A 282 33.62 -1.13 -23.73
C TYR A 282 33.64 -2.59 -24.19
N GLU A 283 34.59 -2.98 -25.04
CA GLU A 283 34.80 -4.38 -25.43
C GLU A 283 35.21 -5.26 -24.24
N THR A 284 36.08 -4.75 -23.37
CA THR A 284 36.51 -5.46 -22.15
C THR A 284 35.32 -5.67 -21.21
N ILE A 285 34.50 -4.64 -20.98
CA ILE A 285 33.27 -4.76 -20.17
C ILE A 285 32.30 -5.75 -20.82
N ALA A 286 32.11 -5.67 -22.15
CA ALA A 286 31.24 -6.60 -22.88
C ALA A 286 31.70 -8.06 -22.72
N THR A 287 33.00 -8.30 -22.78
CA THR A 287 33.61 -9.63 -22.61
C THR A 287 33.48 -10.12 -21.16
N GLN A 288 33.71 -9.25 -20.19
CA GLN A 288 33.54 -9.59 -18.77
C GLN A 288 32.10 -10.00 -18.44
N LEU A 289 31.09 -9.46 -19.13
CA LEU A 289 29.70 -9.89 -18.96
C LEU A 289 29.45 -11.32 -19.46
N ASP A 290 30.22 -11.76 -20.45
CA ASP A 290 30.13 -13.13 -20.99
C ASP A 290 30.81 -14.15 -20.10
N SER A 291 31.95 -13.79 -19.53
CA SER A 291 32.79 -14.72 -18.78
C SER A 291 32.55 -14.70 -17.28
N SER A 292 32.01 -13.61 -16.72
CA SER A 292 31.98 -13.45 -15.27
C SER A 292 30.69 -14.02 -14.66
N PRO A 293 30.81 -15.02 -13.76
CA PRO A 293 29.68 -15.52 -12.97
C PRO A 293 29.18 -14.46 -11.96
N GLU A 294 29.90 -13.35 -11.78
CA GLU A 294 29.48 -12.24 -10.93
C GLU A 294 28.23 -11.55 -11.48
N TYR A 295 27.94 -11.61 -12.78
CA TYR A 295 26.73 -11.01 -13.31
C TYR A 295 25.57 -11.99 -13.19
N THR A 296 24.77 -11.89 -12.13
CA THR A 296 23.46 -12.55 -12.02
C THR A 296 22.42 -11.89 -12.93
N LEU A 297 22.79 -11.64 -14.17
CA LEU A 297 21.91 -11.11 -15.20
C LEU A 297 21.24 -12.28 -15.90
N SER A 298 19.93 -12.18 -16.10
CA SER A 298 19.26 -13.11 -17.02
C SER A 298 19.89 -12.97 -18.41
N ARG A 299 19.85 -14.05 -19.21
CA ARG A 299 20.34 -14.02 -20.60
C ARG A 299 19.74 -12.86 -21.41
N THR A 300 18.48 -12.52 -21.15
CA THR A 300 17.77 -11.39 -21.76
C THR A 300 18.35 -10.03 -21.34
N GLU A 301 18.68 -9.86 -20.06
CA GLU A 301 19.33 -8.63 -19.56
C GLU A 301 20.76 -8.51 -20.08
N GLN A 302 21.51 -9.61 -20.16
CA GLN A 302 22.84 -9.62 -20.79
C GLN A 302 22.77 -9.15 -22.25
N MET A 303 21.82 -9.66 -23.03
CA MET A 303 21.62 -9.21 -24.42
C MET A 303 21.30 -7.71 -24.49
N LYS A 304 20.35 -7.22 -23.67
CA LYS A 304 20.03 -5.79 -23.61
C LYS A 304 21.24 -4.94 -23.20
N PHE A 305 22.09 -5.45 -22.30
CA PHE A 305 23.31 -4.75 -21.88
C PHE A 305 24.28 -4.62 -23.04
N LYS A 306 24.51 -5.72 -23.75
CA LYS A 306 25.42 -5.74 -24.90
C LYS A 306 24.92 -4.85 -26.02
N ASP A 307 23.63 -4.84 -26.29
CA ASP A 307 23.06 -3.94 -27.30
C ASP A 307 23.23 -2.47 -26.90
N TYR A 308 23.09 -2.18 -25.60
CA TYR A 308 23.38 -0.86 -25.07
C TYR A 308 24.86 -0.49 -25.21
N LEU A 309 25.79 -1.36 -24.81
CA LEU A 309 27.23 -1.15 -24.99
C LEU A 309 27.61 -0.98 -26.46
N ARG A 310 27.06 -1.81 -27.36
CA ARG A 310 27.26 -1.67 -28.82
C ARG A 310 26.74 -0.32 -29.32
N SER A 311 25.64 0.18 -28.77
CA SER A 311 25.13 1.50 -29.15
C SER A 311 26.07 2.63 -28.72
N LEU A 312 26.70 2.53 -27.54
CA LEU A 312 27.71 3.48 -27.08
C LEU A 312 28.98 3.37 -27.91
N TYR A 313 29.42 2.15 -28.20
CA TYR A 313 30.55 1.86 -29.07
C TYR A 313 30.37 2.52 -30.43
N ARG A 314 29.24 2.27 -31.12
CA ARG A 314 28.93 2.88 -32.41
C ARG A 314 28.91 4.41 -32.36
N GLN A 315 28.37 5.00 -31.29
CA GLN A 315 28.38 6.46 -31.14
C GLN A 315 29.80 7.03 -31.07
N VAL A 316 30.69 6.38 -30.32
CA VAL A 316 32.10 6.78 -30.23
C VAL A 316 32.80 6.54 -31.56
N ASP A 317 32.60 5.40 -32.20
CA ASP A 317 33.21 5.02 -33.48
C ASP A 317 32.78 5.95 -34.63
N ASP A 318 31.47 6.21 -34.77
CA ASP A 318 30.92 7.16 -35.74
C ASP A 318 31.45 8.59 -35.49
N TRP A 319 31.55 9.00 -34.22
CA TRP A 319 32.13 10.30 -33.87
C TRP A 319 33.63 10.36 -34.22
N MET A 320 34.39 9.31 -33.90
CA MET A 320 35.80 9.17 -34.25
C MET A 320 36.03 9.24 -35.75
N ALA A 321 35.21 8.56 -36.55
CA ALA A 321 35.28 8.61 -38.01
C ALA A 321 35.07 10.05 -38.53
N ARG A 322 34.12 10.80 -37.97
CA ARG A 322 33.91 12.22 -38.32
C ARG A 322 35.10 13.10 -37.94
N VAL A 323 35.67 12.89 -36.76
CA VAL A 323 36.88 13.59 -36.32
C VAL A 323 38.04 13.28 -37.28
N HIS A 324 38.24 12.02 -37.65
CA HIS A 324 39.28 11.63 -38.61
C HIS A 324 39.15 12.36 -39.95
N VAL A 325 37.93 12.48 -40.49
CA VAL A 325 37.68 13.23 -41.72
C VAL A 325 37.96 14.72 -41.53
N LYS A 326 37.46 15.32 -40.44
CA LYS A 326 37.61 16.75 -40.13
C LYS A 326 39.08 17.16 -39.98
N TYR A 327 39.86 16.37 -39.24
CA TYR A 327 41.27 16.64 -38.97
C TYR A 327 42.21 15.93 -39.96
N ASN A 328 41.69 15.39 -41.07
CA ASN A 328 42.55 14.96 -42.18
C ASN A 328 43.28 16.15 -42.81
N ASP A 329 42.64 17.33 -42.78
CA ASP A 329 43.28 18.60 -43.07
C ASP A 329 44.02 19.11 -41.81
N GLU A 330 45.34 19.23 -41.94
CA GLU A 330 46.23 19.65 -40.85
C GLU A 330 45.95 21.09 -40.36
N THR A 331 45.27 21.92 -41.16
CA THR A 331 44.91 23.29 -40.76
C THR A 331 43.96 23.35 -39.58
N PHE A 332 43.15 22.30 -39.37
CA PHE A 332 42.25 22.20 -38.21
C PHE A 332 42.96 21.70 -36.95
N ARG A 333 44.15 21.10 -37.08
CA ARG A 333 44.90 20.56 -35.94
C ARG A 333 45.57 21.68 -35.16
N SER A 334 45.54 21.59 -33.83
CA SER A 334 46.31 22.51 -33.00
C SER A 334 47.80 22.24 -33.16
N LYS A 335 48.57 23.29 -33.51
CA LYS A 335 50.04 23.22 -33.58
C LYS A 335 50.71 22.99 -32.22
N ASN A 336 49.99 23.31 -31.14
CA ASN A 336 50.47 23.27 -29.77
C ASN A 336 49.81 22.15 -28.97
N GLU A 337 49.44 21.04 -29.63
CA GLU A 337 48.87 19.89 -28.94
C GLU A 337 49.89 19.32 -27.93
N PRO A 338 49.54 19.21 -26.64
CA PRO A 338 50.45 18.65 -25.64
C PRO A 338 50.71 17.16 -25.90
N LYS A 339 51.72 16.60 -25.23
CA LYS A 339 51.93 15.14 -25.27
C LYS A 339 50.78 14.45 -24.53
N VAL A 340 50.17 13.44 -25.15
CA VAL A 340 49.09 12.68 -24.51
C VAL A 340 49.58 12.02 -23.23
N ILE A 341 48.90 12.33 -22.12
CA ILE A 341 49.19 11.78 -20.80
C ILE A 341 48.22 10.62 -20.54
N LEU A 342 48.63 9.40 -20.88
CA LEU A 342 47.81 8.19 -20.70
C LEU A 342 47.35 7.96 -19.24
N SER A 343 48.06 8.52 -18.26
CA SER A 343 47.67 8.42 -16.85
C SER A 343 46.36 9.17 -16.54
N GLN A 344 45.96 10.16 -17.35
CA GLN A 344 44.64 10.81 -17.20
C GLN A 344 43.51 9.82 -17.48
N PHE A 345 43.59 9.06 -18.58
CA PHE A 345 42.61 8.01 -18.88
C PHE A 345 42.59 6.91 -17.80
N GLN A 346 43.75 6.46 -17.36
CA GLN A 346 43.85 5.48 -16.26
C GLN A 346 43.20 6.03 -14.97
N THR A 347 43.32 7.34 -14.72
CA THR A 347 42.65 7.98 -13.59
C THR A 347 41.13 7.95 -13.75
N THR A 348 40.58 8.21 -14.94
CA THR A 348 39.14 8.12 -15.19
C THR A 348 38.62 6.69 -15.07
N LEU A 349 39.35 5.70 -15.60
CA LEU A 349 39.01 4.28 -15.43
C LEU A 349 39.07 3.86 -13.95
N LYS A 350 40.08 4.33 -13.22
CA LYS A 350 40.20 4.13 -11.78
C LYS A 350 38.98 4.70 -11.05
N LYS A 351 38.56 5.93 -11.36
CA LYS A 351 37.34 6.55 -10.82
C LYS A 351 36.10 5.70 -11.08
N TYR A 352 35.96 5.10 -12.28
CA TYR A 352 34.88 4.17 -12.56
C TYR A 352 34.91 2.94 -11.65
N THR A 353 36.07 2.29 -11.53
CA THR A 353 36.22 1.10 -10.67
C THR A 353 35.97 1.41 -9.19
N GLU A 354 36.43 2.57 -8.71
CA GLU A 354 36.19 3.07 -7.36
C GLU A 354 34.71 3.39 -7.13
N SER A 355 34.06 4.05 -8.09
CA SER A 355 32.62 4.37 -8.04
C SER A 355 31.77 3.11 -8.03
N ARG A 356 32.15 2.11 -8.84
CA ARG A 356 31.51 0.79 -8.87
C ARG A 356 31.67 0.05 -7.54
N ALA A 357 32.88 0.02 -6.98
CA ALA A 357 33.15 -0.59 -5.69
C ALA A 357 32.38 0.12 -4.56
N LYS A 358 32.35 1.45 -4.57
CA LYS A 358 31.59 2.27 -3.62
C LYS A 358 30.10 1.95 -3.68
N LEU A 359 29.51 1.92 -4.88
CA LEU A 359 28.09 1.59 -5.04
C LEU A 359 27.77 0.17 -4.53
N ARG A 360 28.66 -0.79 -4.80
CA ARG A 360 28.50 -2.16 -4.29
C ARG A 360 28.47 -2.19 -2.76
N ILE A 361 29.39 -1.48 -2.11
CA ILE A 361 29.43 -1.37 -0.64
C ILE A 361 28.16 -0.69 -0.12
N GLN A 362 27.69 0.38 -0.75
CA GLN A 362 26.45 1.08 -0.36
C GLN A 362 25.22 0.16 -0.44
N LEU A 363 25.11 -0.66 -1.48
CA LEU A 363 24.00 -1.61 -1.63
C LEU A 363 24.11 -2.77 -0.64
N GLU A 364 25.32 -3.23 -0.34
CA GLU A 364 25.57 -4.19 0.73
C GLU A 364 25.14 -3.62 2.09
N ASP A 365 25.56 -2.40 2.41
CA ASP A 365 25.17 -1.66 3.62
C ASP A 365 23.65 -1.53 3.71
N HIS A 366 22.99 -1.23 2.58
CA HIS A 366 21.54 -1.16 2.49
C HIS A 366 20.87 -2.49 2.83
N ARG A 367 21.38 -3.61 2.31
CA ARG A 367 20.83 -4.95 2.57
C ARG A 367 21.05 -5.37 4.03
N ILE A 368 22.23 -5.11 4.58
CA ILE A 368 22.54 -5.37 6.00
C ILE A 368 21.59 -4.56 6.88
N TRP A 369 21.42 -3.27 6.58
CA TRP A 369 20.52 -2.40 7.33
C TRP A 369 19.07 -2.86 7.29
N GLN A 370 18.58 -3.28 6.12
CA GLN A 370 17.24 -3.87 5.99
C GLN A 370 17.08 -5.14 6.83
N HIS A 371 18.11 -5.98 6.89
CA HIS A 371 18.12 -7.19 7.71
C HIS A 371 18.07 -6.87 9.20
N LEU A 372 18.95 -5.98 9.69
CA LEU A 372 18.98 -5.50 11.07
C LEU A 372 17.63 -4.88 11.48
N THR A 373 17.07 -4.03 10.62
CA THR A 373 15.77 -3.39 10.88
C THR A 373 14.64 -4.42 10.98
N ARG A 374 14.69 -5.47 10.15
CA ARG A 374 13.70 -6.55 10.18
C ARG A 374 13.82 -7.36 11.47
N GLN A 375 15.04 -7.73 11.86
CA GLN A 375 15.29 -8.44 13.12
C GLN A 375 14.80 -7.63 14.33
N ALA A 376 15.16 -6.34 14.41
CA ALA A 376 14.71 -5.47 15.49
C ALA A 376 13.18 -5.39 15.59
N HIS A 377 12.48 -5.33 14.45
CA HIS A 377 11.02 -5.29 14.42
C HIS A 377 10.38 -6.64 14.78
N GLU A 378 11.01 -7.76 14.43
CA GLU A 378 10.57 -9.10 14.85
C GLU A 378 10.76 -9.30 16.36
N GLU A 379 11.89 -8.87 16.91
CA GLU A 379 12.14 -8.86 18.36
C GLU A 379 11.11 -7.98 19.10
N GLU A 380 10.82 -6.78 18.60
CA GLU A 380 9.81 -5.89 19.18
C GLU A 380 8.41 -6.54 19.18
N LYS A 381 8.06 -7.24 18.10
CA LYS A 381 6.81 -8.02 18.03
C LYS A 381 6.76 -9.12 19.08
N VAL A 382 7.85 -9.87 19.26
CA VAL A 382 7.95 -10.92 20.28
C VAL A 382 7.78 -10.33 21.68
N VAL A 383 8.48 -9.23 22.00
CA VAL A 383 8.36 -8.54 23.29
C VAL A 383 6.93 -8.05 23.52
N LYS A 384 6.28 -7.46 22.51
CA LYS A 384 4.88 -7.03 22.59
C LYS A 384 3.93 -8.22 22.82
N ALA A 385 4.15 -9.34 22.14
CA ALA A 385 3.36 -10.55 22.31
C ALA A 385 3.52 -11.15 23.73
N GLN A 386 4.74 -11.17 24.26
CA GLN A 386 5.02 -11.61 25.63
C GLN A 386 4.30 -10.73 26.66
N LYS A 387 4.40 -9.39 26.54
CA LYS A 387 3.68 -8.45 27.42
C LYS A 387 2.16 -8.65 27.36
N GLN A 388 1.60 -8.92 26.17
CA GLN A 388 0.17 -9.22 26.04
C GLN A 388 -0.22 -10.56 26.70
N ALA A 389 0.63 -11.58 26.59
CA ALA A 389 0.41 -12.87 27.23
C ALA A 389 0.47 -12.75 28.77
N GLU A 390 1.41 -11.98 29.31
CA GLU A 390 1.50 -11.67 30.74
C GLU A 390 0.27 -10.90 31.23
N ALA A 391 -0.15 -9.88 30.49
CA ALA A 391 -1.35 -9.11 30.83
C ALA A 391 -2.64 -9.98 30.82
N LYS A 392 -2.74 -10.95 29.90
CA LYS A 392 -3.84 -11.93 29.90
C LYS A 392 -3.81 -12.83 31.13
N LYS A 393 -2.63 -13.39 31.47
CA LYS A 393 -2.45 -14.21 32.68
C LYS A 393 -2.83 -13.45 33.96
N GLN A 394 -2.45 -12.17 34.06
CA GLN A 394 -2.84 -11.32 35.19
C GLN A 394 -4.36 -11.12 35.28
N LYS A 395 -5.04 -10.83 34.15
CA LYS A 395 -6.50 -10.71 34.11
C LYS A 395 -7.21 -12.01 34.47
N GLU A 396 -6.70 -13.15 34.03
CA GLU A 396 -7.24 -14.46 34.40
C GLU A 396 -7.10 -14.71 35.90
N ALA A 397 -5.93 -14.43 36.49
CA ALA A 397 -5.72 -14.52 37.93
C ALA A 397 -6.68 -13.61 38.72
N GLU A 398 -6.89 -12.36 38.29
CA GLU A 398 -7.86 -11.46 38.91
C GLU A 398 -9.31 -11.99 38.81
N ASN A 399 -9.67 -12.59 37.67
CA ASN A 399 -10.99 -13.19 37.49
C ASN A 399 -11.20 -14.40 38.41
N VAL A 400 -10.18 -15.23 38.60
CA VAL A 400 -10.22 -16.34 39.57
C VAL A 400 -10.42 -15.82 40.99
N VAL A 401 -9.70 -14.78 41.40
CA VAL A 401 -9.87 -14.15 42.72
C VAL A 401 -11.28 -13.56 42.87
N LYS A 402 -11.81 -12.88 41.84
CA LYS A 402 -13.19 -12.37 41.85
C LYS A 402 -14.22 -13.49 41.93
N ALA A 403 -13.99 -14.61 41.24
CA ALA A 403 -14.86 -15.78 41.28
C ALA A 403 -14.87 -16.43 42.67
N GLN A 404 -13.70 -16.57 43.31
CA GLN A 404 -13.60 -17.06 44.68
C GLN A 404 -14.35 -16.16 45.68
N LYS A 405 -14.14 -14.84 45.61
CA LYS A 405 -14.90 -13.88 46.45
C LYS A 405 -16.41 -13.98 46.26
N ARG A 406 -16.88 -14.17 45.02
CA ARG A 406 -18.31 -14.39 44.73
C ARG A 406 -18.82 -15.70 45.32
N ALA A 407 -18.03 -16.77 45.26
CA ALA A 407 -18.39 -18.06 45.84
C ALA A 407 -18.48 -18.00 47.38
N GLU A 408 -17.54 -17.31 48.03
CA GLU A 408 -17.58 -17.06 49.48
C GLU A 408 -18.79 -16.23 49.89
N ALA A 409 -19.07 -15.14 49.17
CA ALA A 409 -20.26 -14.32 49.42
C ALA A 409 -21.57 -15.11 49.28
N LYS A 410 -21.64 -16.03 48.30
CA LYS A 410 -22.79 -16.92 48.14
C LYS A 410 -22.96 -17.87 49.33
N LYS A 411 -21.87 -18.50 49.78
CA LYS A 411 -21.88 -19.36 50.98
C LYS A 411 -22.35 -18.61 52.22
N LEU A 412 -21.91 -17.36 52.39
CA LEU A 412 -22.32 -16.52 53.52
C LEU A 412 -23.83 -16.25 53.50
N LYS A 413 -24.37 -15.91 52.31
CA LYS A 413 -25.79 -15.63 52.11
C LYS A 413 -26.65 -16.89 52.31
N ASP A 414 -26.16 -18.04 51.84
CA ASP A 414 -26.83 -19.32 52.05
C ASP A 414 -26.87 -19.69 53.55
N ALA A 415 -25.79 -19.45 54.29
CA ALA A 415 -25.77 -19.63 55.75
C ALA A 415 -26.73 -18.68 56.49
N GLU A 416 -26.81 -17.41 56.07
CA GLU A 416 -27.73 -16.43 56.64
C GLU A 416 -29.21 -16.80 56.39
N ASN A 417 -29.52 -17.32 55.20
CA ASN A 417 -30.83 -17.87 54.88
C ASN A 417 -31.19 -19.07 55.77
N MET A 418 -30.25 -19.99 56.00
CA MET A 418 -30.47 -21.14 56.89
C MET A 418 -30.81 -20.70 58.33
N VAL A 419 -30.12 -19.68 58.85
CA VAL A 419 -30.41 -19.12 60.18
C VAL A 419 -31.80 -18.48 60.22
N ASN A 420 -32.19 -17.74 59.17
CA ASN A 420 -33.52 -17.15 59.09
C ASN A 420 -34.63 -18.20 58.96
N ASP A 421 -34.39 -19.30 58.24
CA ASP A 421 -35.32 -20.41 58.12
C ASP A 421 -35.48 -21.16 59.44
N GLN A 422 -34.41 -21.33 60.22
CA GLN A 422 -34.50 -21.86 61.60
C GLN A 422 -35.35 -20.97 62.49
N LYS A 423 -35.13 -19.64 62.48
CA LYS A 423 -35.94 -18.69 63.26
C LYS A 423 -37.42 -18.75 62.86
N ARG A 424 -37.72 -18.87 61.56
CA ARG A 424 -39.10 -19.07 61.07
C ARG A 424 -39.71 -20.37 61.56
N ALA A 425 -38.95 -21.46 61.58
CA ALA A 425 -39.42 -22.76 62.08
C ALA A 425 -39.71 -22.70 63.59
N GLU A 426 -38.89 -22.03 64.38
CA GLU A 426 -39.12 -21.81 65.81
C GLU A 426 -40.36 -20.93 66.07
N ALA A 427 -40.52 -19.84 65.32
CA ALA A 427 -41.70 -18.99 65.41
C ALA A 427 -42.99 -19.75 65.08
N LYS A 428 -42.95 -20.65 64.09
CA LYS A 428 -44.09 -21.51 63.73
C LYS A 428 -44.44 -22.50 64.83
N LYS A 429 -43.44 -23.10 65.49
CA LYS A 429 -43.65 -23.97 66.66
C LYS A 429 -44.29 -23.22 67.84
N LEU A 430 -43.85 -21.99 68.10
CA LEU A 430 -44.45 -21.13 69.13
C LEU A 430 -45.91 -20.80 68.83
N HIS A 431 -46.22 -20.42 67.60
CA HIS A 431 -47.59 -20.15 67.16
C HIS A 431 -48.50 -21.38 67.27
N ASP A 432 -48.01 -22.56 66.87
CA ASP A 432 -48.76 -23.81 67.00
C ASP A 432 -48.98 -24.21 68.48
N ALA A 433 -48.02 -23.93 69.36
CA ALA A 433 -48.17 -24.12 70.80
C ALA A 433 -49.23 -23.19 71.40
N GLU A 434 -49.25 -21.91 71.01
CA GLU A 434 -50.26 -20.95 71.46
C GLU A 434 -51.68 -21.35 71.00
N LYS A 435 -51.80 -21.86 69.77
CA LYS A 435 -53.06 -22.35 69.23
C LYS A 435 -53.58 -23.57 69.99
N ARG A 436 -52.69 -24.45 70.44
CA ARG A 436 -53.04 -25.60 71.31
C ARG A 436 -53.48 -25.16 72.70
N ALA A 437 -52.80 -24.18 73.30
CA ALA A 437 -53.19 -23.62 74.60
C ALA A 437 -54.61 -23.02 74.57
N LYS A 438 -54.91 -22.20 73.55
CA LYS A 438 -56.26 -21.63 73.33
C LYS A 438 -57.33 -22.70 73.09
N ALA A 439 -56.99 -23.79 72.41
CA ALA A 439 -57.92 -24.91 72.21
C ALA A 439 -58.22 -25.67 73.51
N GLN A 440 -57.22 -25.80 74.38
CA GLN A 440 -57.33 -26.48 75.67
C GLN A 440 -58.18 -25.67 76.67
N GLU A 441 -57.98 -24.36 76.74
CA GLU A 441 -58.80 -23.43 77.53
C GLU A 441 -60.28 -23.47 77.10
N LYS A 442 -60.53 -23.58 75.78
CA LYS A 442 -61.88 -23.72 75.23
C LYS A 442 -62.52 -25.07 75.56
N ALA A 443 -61.74 -26.14 75.68
CA ALA A 443 -62.22 -27.46 76.08
C ALA A 443 -62.56 -27.50 77.58
N GLU A 444 -61.76 -26.84 78.42
CA GLU A 444 -62.02 -26.72 79.85
C GLU A 444 -63.30 -25.91 80.14
N SER A 445 -63.52 -24.80 79.43
CA SER A 445 -64.77 -24.03 79.59
C SER A 445 -66.02 -24.84 79.20
N LEU A 446 -65.93 -25.67 78.16
CA LEU A 446 -67.01 -26.57 77.76
C LEU A 446 -67.30 -27.66 78.79
N MET A 447 -66.28 -28.16 79.50
CA MET A 447 -66.47 -29.09 80.61
C MET A 447 -67.22 -28.43 81.77
N VAL A 448 -66.87 -27.20 82.13
CA VAL A 448 -67.57 -26.44 83.19
C VAL A 448 -69.05 -26.24 82.83
N ILE A 449 -69.34 -25.87 81.57
CA ILE A 449 -70.73 -25.72 81.09
C ILE A 449 -71.49 -27.06 81.14
N ARG A 450 -70.85 -28.18 80.79
CA ARG A 450 -71.46 -29.52 80.90
C ARG A 450 -71.74 -29.90 82.35
N ALA A 451 -70.81 -29.64 83.27
CA ALA A 451 -71.01 -29.90 84.69
C ALA A 451 -72.18 -29.09 85.26
N GLN A 452 -72.32 -27.82 84.86
CA GLN A 452 -73.40 -26.96 85.28
C GLN A 452 -74.78 -27.42 84.76
N LYS A 453 -74.84 -27.91 83.52
CA LYS A 453 -76.04 -28.56 82.96
C LYS A 453 -76.41 -29.86 83.67
N ALA A 454 -75.42 -30.65 84.10
CA ALA A 454 -75.66 -31.88 84.86
C ALA A 454 -76.29 -31.59 86.23
N ILE A 455 -75.82 -30.55 86.92
CA ILE A 455 -76.39 -30.08 88.21
C ILE A 455 -77.85 -29.64 88.02
N GLN A 456 -78.16 -28.86 86.96
CA GLN A 456 -79.54 -28.48 86.65
C GLN A 456 -80.43 -29.68 86.32
N ALA A 457 -79.91 -30.69 85.62
CA ALA A 457 -80.63 -31.91 85.31
C ALA A 457 -80.95 -32.72 86.59
N GLN A 458 -80.03 -32.74 87.56
CA GLN A 458 -80.21 -33.38 88.85
C GLN A 458 -81.31 -32.71 89.68
N HIS A 459 -81.31 -31.37 89.76
CA HIS A 459 -82.40 -30.62 90.40
C HIS A 459 -83.77 -30.87 89.74
N ARG A 460 -83.82 -30.99 88.41
CA ARG A 460 -85.06 -31.36 87.68
C ARG A 460 -85.51 -32.79 87.98
N ALA A 461 -84.58 -33.73 88.16
CA ALA A 461 -84.89 -35.11 88.52
C ALA A 461 -85.44 -35.21 89.95
N GLU A 462 -84.91 -34.43 90.89
CA GLU A 462 -85.44 -34.35 92.26
C GLU A 462 -86.82 -33.69 92.33
N ALA A 463 -87.04 -32.63 91.54
CA ALA A 463 -88.36 -32.02 91.40
C ALA A 463 -89.40 -33.02 90.85
N ARG A 464 -89.01 -33.85 89.86
CA ARG A 464 -89.87 -34.93 89.34
C ARG A 464 -90.18 -36.02 90.38
N LYS A 465 -89.25 -36.34 91.28
CA LYS A 465 -89.51 -37.29 92.38
C LYS A 465 -90.58 -36.76 93.36
N LYS A 466 -90.53 -35.47 93.69
CA LYS A 466 -91.55 -34.83 94.56
C LYS A 466 -92.94 -34.81 93.92
N VAL A 467 -93.02 -34.54 92.62
CA VAL A 467 -94.29 -34.60 91.86
C VAL A 467 -94.84 -36.04 91.78
N LYS A 468 -93.97 -37.04 91.70
CA LYS A 468 -94.38 -38.46 91.66
C LYS A 468 -94.87 -38.98 93.01
N GLN A 469 -94.41 -38.42 94.13
CA GLN A 469 -94.94 -38.73 95.47
C GLN A 469 -96.35 -38.15 95.69
N GLN A 470 -96.60 -36.90 95.27
CA GLN A 470 -97.94 -36.30 95.34
C GLN A 470 -98.97 -37.02 94.44
N LYS A 471 -98.52 -37.55 93.29
CA LYS A 471 -99.40 -38.29 92.37
C LYS A 471 -99.73 -39.72 92.85
N ASN A 472 -98.90 -40.30 93.72
CA ASN A 472 -99.16 -41.63 94.31
C ASN A 472 -100.11 -41.57 95.52
N GLU A 473 -100.24 -40.42 96.18
CA GLU A 473 -101.24 -40.21 97.24
C GLU A 473 -102.65 -39.93 96.66
N GLN A 474 -102.75 -39.37 95.45
CA GLN A 474 -104.03 -39.16 94.74
C GLN A 474 -104.53 -40.37 93.94
N MET A 475 -103.71 -41.41 93.70
CA MET A 475 -104.10 -42.62 92.95
C MET A 475 -104.56 -43.81 93.82
N LYS A 476 -104.82 -43.61 95.13
CA LYS A 476 -105.44 -44.63 95.98
C LYS A 476 -106.96 -44.42 96.20
N GLU A 477 -107.52 -43.36 95.64
CA GLU A 477 -108.91 -42.92 95.88
C GLU A 477 -109.81 -42.92 94.62
N GLN A 478 -109.28 -43.34 93.46
CA GLN A 478 -110.08 -43.56 92.25
C GLN A 478 -109.59 -44.86 91.60
N THR A 479 -110.18 -45.96 92.05
CA THR A 479 -111.13 -46.76 91.24
C THR A 479 -110.44 -47.46 90.07
N GLU A 480 -110.45 -48.79 90.04
CA GLU A 480 -111.59 -49.51 89.46
C GLU A 480 -112.00 -48.84 88.14
N THR A 481 -111.45 -49.27 87.02
CA THR A 481 -112.19 -49.50 85.76
C THR A 481 -111.21 -49.73 84.60
N THR A 482 -111.42 -50.89 83.95
CA THR A 482 -111.25 -51.18 82.52
C THR A 482 -109.92 -50.81 81.84
N THR A 483 -109.03 -51.78 81.57
CA THR A 483 -109.02 -52.69 80.40
C THR A 483 -108.87 -52.03 79.02
N SER A 484 -107.78 -52.47 78.35
CA SER A 484 -107.72 -52.94 76.96
C SER A 484 -107.12 -52.03 75.87
N SER A 485 -106.18 -52.66 75.13
CA SER A 485 -105.86 -52.48 73.70
C SER A 485 -104.86 -51.37 73.31
N VAL A 486 -103.84 -51.49 72.44
CA VAL A 486 -103.02 -52.53 71.75
C VAL A 486 -102.04 -51.75 70.83
N ALA A 487 -100.93 -52.39 70.40
CA ALA A 487 -100.06 -52.09 69.23
C ALA A 487 -98.80 -51.17 69.38
N ASN A 488 -97.68 -51.82 69.71
CA ASN A 488 -96.37 -51.94 68.99
C ASN A 488 -96.22 -51.35 67.55
N PRO A 489 -95.01 -51.34 66.95
CA PRO A 489 -93.73 -50.73 67.34
C PRO A 489 -93.04 -50.07 66.09
N ASP A 490 -91.80 -49.59 66.22
CA ASP A 490 -90.69 -49.63 65.21
C ASP A 490 -89.69 -48.49 65.48
N THR A 491 -88.44 -48.76 65.87
CA THR A 491 -87.23 -48.98 65.03
C THR A 491 -86.96 -47.83 64.05
N SER A 492 -85.74 -47.32 63.87
CA SER A 492 -84.40 -47.80 64.18
C SER A 492 -83.39 -46.68 63.86
N ASP A 493 -82.28 -46.71 64.59
CA ASP A 493 -80.92 -46.65 64.08
C ASP A 493 -80.36 -45.46 63.27
N ASN A 494 -79.17 -45.05 63.72
CA ASN A 494 -77.88 -45.24 63.05
C ASN A 494 -76.97 -44.01 62.88
N LEU A 495 -75.78 -44.17 63.50
CA LEU A 495 -74.42 -43.97 62.96
C LEU A 495 -73.95 -42.53 62.76
N LYS A 496 -72.91 -42.13 63.51
CA LYS A 496 -71.46 -42.12 63.12
C LYS A 496 -71.21 -41.15 61.97
N SER A 497 -70.31 -40.18 62.09
CA SER A 497 -68.95 -40.26 62.62
C SER A 497 -68.46 -38.94 63.21
#